data_AF-A0A7X9A0T5-F1
#
_entry.id   AF-A0A7X9A0T5-F1
#
_cell.length_a   1.000
_cell.length_b   1.000
_cell.length_c   1.000
_cell.angle_alpha   90.00
_cell.angle_beta   90.00
_cell.angle_gamma   90.00
#
_symmetry.space_group_name_H-M   'P 1'
#
loop_
_entity.id
_entity.type
_entity.pdbx_description
1 polymer ?
#
loop_
_entity_poly.entity_id
_entity_poly.type
_entity_poly.pdbx_seq_one_letter_code
_entity_poly.pdbx_strand_id
1 'polypeptide(L)'
;MMSQRQAQSSIKNQRRTTPVFLLRFFVGISAIIILALCFSTFLKQQNEFAVLSKERRRLEKERDELADDYEMLKNLNEMADSDIYIEHIARQYLDMVRPGEFLIIE
;
A
#
# COMPACT_ATOMS: atom_id res chain seq x y z
N MET A 1 81.85 1.37 44.70
CA MET A 1 81.09 0.64 43.67
C MET A 1 79.60 0.99 43.80
N MET A 2 79.18 2.12 43.24
CA MET A 2 77.78 2.58 43.25
C MET A 2 77.56 3.41 42.00
N SER A 3 77.26 2.77 40.87
CA SER A 3 76.81 3.49 39.66
C SER A 3 76.16 2.53 38.66
N GLN A 4 75.09 1.85 39.06
CA GLN A 4 74.25 1.07 38.12
C GLN A 4 72.75 1.13 38.45
N ARG A 5 72.27 2.18 39.12
CA ARG A 5 70.84 2.31 39.48
C ARG A 5 70.05 3.39 38.72
N GLN A 6 70.60 4.01 37.68
CA GLN A 6 69.93 5.14 37.02
C GLN A 6 69.50 4.92 35.56
N ALA A 7 69.60 3.71 35.00
CA ALA A 7 69.31 3.48 33.58
C ALA A 7 67.99 2.74 33.30
N GLN A 8 66.93 2.93 34.12
CA GLN A 8 65.68 2.16 33.93
C GLN A 8 64.35 2.96 34.04
N SER A 9 64.36 4.29 34.02
CA SER A 9 63.12 5.07 34.26
C SER A 9 62.43 5.68 33.03
N SER A 10 62.80 5.34 31.79
CA SER A 10 62.25 6.06 30.61
C SER A 10 61.26 5.29 29.72
N ILE A 11 60.70 4.15 30.16
CA ILE A 11 59.74 3.40 29.32
C ILE A 11 58.46 3.08 30.09
N LYS A 12 57.56 4.05 30.17
CA LYS A 12 56.10 3.85 30.07
C LYS A 12 55.39 5.16 30.31
N ASN A 13 55.12 5.89 29.24
CA ASN A 13 54.02 6.85 29.24
C ASN A 13 53.23 6.73 27.95
N GLN A 14 52.73 5.52 27.69
CA GLN A 14 51.75 5.29 26.65
C GLN A 14 50.40 5.78 27.18
N ARG A 15 50.08 7.04 26.83
CA ARG A 15 48.83 7.72 27.15
C ARG A 15 47.64 6.83 26.76
N ARG A 16 46.94 6.32 27.78
CA ARG A 16 45.67 5.60 27.65
C ARG A 16 44.55 6.60 27.34
N THR A 17 44.41 7.04 26.09
CA THR A 17 43.27 7.88 25.67
C THR A 17 42.67 7.50 24.32
N THR A 18 43.14 6.43 23.68
CA THR A 18 42.68 5.99 22.35
C THR A 18 41.33 5.26 22.29
N PRO A 19 40.83 4.51 23.29
CA PRO A 19 39.66 3.66 23.08
C PRO A 19 38.36 4.46 22.93
N VAL A 20 38.25 5.60 23.62
CA VAL A 20 37.03 6.45 23.58
C VAL A 20 36.90 7.16 22.22
N PHE A 21 38.02 7.54 21.60
CA PHE A 21 38.02 8.21 20.31
C PHE A 21 37.60 7.24 19.19
N LEU A 22 38.13 6.01 19.20
CA LEU A 22 37.73 4.97 18.26
C LEU A 22 36.25 4.60 18.42
N LEU A 23 35.76 4.47 19.66
CA LEU A 23 34.37 4.13 19.93
C LEU A 23 33.41 5.23 19.42
N ARG A 24 33.75 6.51 19.62
CA ARG A 24 32.99 7.64 19.04
C ARG A 24 32.99 7.63 17.51
N PHE A 25 34.10 7.24 16.90
CA PHE A 25 34.22 7.14 15.44
C PHE A 25 33.31 6.04 14.88
N PHE A 26 33.32 4.84 15.49
CA PHE A 26 32.42 3.75 15.10
C PHE A 26 30.93 4.08 15.30
N VAL A 27 30.59 4.79 16.37
CA VAL A 27 29.22 5.27 16.60
C VAL A 27 28.79 6.30 15.55
N GLY A 28 29.68 7.20 15.13
CA GLY A 28 29.41 8.13 14.04
C GLY A 28 29.17 7.41 12.71
N ILE A 29 30.01 6.43 12.38
CA ILE A 29 29.86 5.62 11.15
C ILE A 29 28.56 4.82 11.18
N SER A 30 28.22 4.17 12.31
CA SER A 30 26.98 3.40 12.40
C SER A 30 25.75 4.29 12.26
N ALA A 31 25.75 5.49 12.84
CA ALA A 31 24.68 6.47 12.68
C ALA A 31 24.47 6.87 11.21
N ILE A 32 25.55 7.10 10.46
CA ILE A 32 25.48 7.43 9.02
C ILE A 32 24.91 6.26 8.22
N ILE A 33 25.33 5.03 8.51
CA ILE A 33 24.81 3.82 7.83
C ILE A 33 23.31 3.66 8.11
N ILE A 34 22.89 3.82 9.37
CA ILE A 34 21.47 3.73 9.75
C ILE A 34 20.64 4.80 9.03
N LEU A 35 21.14 6.04 8.98
CA LEU A 35 20.48 7.12 8.24
C LEU A 35 20.36 6.81 6.75
N ALA A 36 21.41 6.29 6.13
CA ALA A 36 21.38 5.90 4.71
C ALA A 36 20.37 4.78 4.43
N LEU A 37 20.28 3.78 5.32
CA LEU A 37 19.33 2.69 5.21
C LEU A 37 17.88 3.17 5.42
N CYS A 38 17.64 4.03 6.41
CA CYS A 38 16.34 4.66 6.62
C CYS A 38 15.92 5.47 5.40
N PHE A 39 16.83 6.27 4.84
CA PHE A 39 16.55 7.11 3.67
C PHE A 39 16.25 6.27 2.42
N SER A 40 17.02 5.21 2.17
CA SER A 40 16.78 4.27 1.06
C SER A 40 15.44 3.54 1.20
N THR A 41 15.10 3.11 2.43
CA THR A 41 13.83 2.43 2.71
C THR A 41 12.66 3.39 2.53
N PHE A 42 12.78 4.63 3.01
CA PHE A 42 11.76 5.67 2.85
C PHE A 42 11.45 5.97 1.38
N LEU A 43 12.48 6.03 0.52
CA LEU A 43 12.30 6.20 -0.93
C LEU A 43 11.57 5.02 -1.58
N LYS A 44 11.87 3.78 -1.18
CA LYS A 44 11.17 2.59 -1.67
C LYS A 44 9.70 2.56 -1.26
N GLN A 45 9.43 2.97 -0.01
CA GLN A 45 8.09 2.96 0.58
C GLN A 45 7.11 3.85 -0.18
N GLN A 46 7.56 5.00 -0.71
CA GLN A 46 6.70 5.89 -1.50
C GLN A 46 6.24 5.26 -2.82
N ASN A 47 7.10 4.47 -3.47
CA ASN A 47 6.76 3.86 -4.75
C ASN A 47 5.78 2.70 -4.57
N GLU A 48 5.95 1.90 -3.52
CA GLU A 48 5.00 0.83 -3.15
C GLU A 48 3.64 1.40 -2.75
N PHE A 49 3.60 2.51 -2.01
CA PHE A 49 2.35 3.16 -1.62
C PHE A 49 1.56 3.69 -2.83
N ALA A 50 2.25 4.20 -3.85
CA ALA A 50 1.62 4.64 -5.09
C ALA A 50 1.01 3.48 -5.90
N VAL A 51 1.63 2.30 -5.87
CA VAL A 51 1.08 1.08 -6.50
C VAL A 51 -0.12 0.58 -5.70
N LEU A 52 0.01 0.44 -4.38
CA LEU A 52 -1.07 -0.04 -3.51
C LEU A 52 -2.31 0.87 -3.57
N SER A 53 -2.13 2.19 -3.61
CA SER A 53 -3.25 3.13 -3.71
C SER A 53 -3.99 3.04 -5.04
N LYS A 54 -3.28 2.82 -6.15
CA LYS A 54 -3.91 2.54 -7.45
C LYS A 54 -4.71 1.24 -7.44
N GLU A 55 -4.15 0.20 -6.84
CA GLU A 55 -4.80 -1.10 -6.75
C GLU A 55 -6.04 -1.07 -5.87
N ARG A 56 -5.97 -0.39 -4.71
CA ARG A 56 -7.14 -0.08 -3.86
C ARG A 56 -8.25 0.60 -4.65
N ARG A 57 -7.92 1.65 -5.39
CA ARG A 57 -8.92 2.41 -6.18
C ARG A 57 -9.54 1.57 -7.29
N ARG A 58 -8.78 0.65 -7.89
CA ARG A 58 -9.30 -0.29 -8.89
C ARG A 58 -10.28 -1.28 -8.24
N LEU A 59 -9.90 -1.88 -7.12
CA LEU A 59 -10.75 -2.80 -6.36
C LEU A 59 -12.04 -2.13 -5.86
N GLU A 60 -11.96 -0.87 -5.45
CA GLU A 60 -13.15 -0.08 -5.07
C GLU A 60 -14.10 0.10 -6.26
N LYS A 61 -13.59 0.45 -7.45
CA LYS A 61 -14.42 0.56 -8.65
C LYS A 61 -15.09 -0.76 -9.03
N GLU A 62 -14.33 -1.87 -9.02
CA GLU A 62 -14.88 -3.20 -9.32
C GLU A 62 -15.95 -3.60 -8.29
N ARG A 63 -15.81 -3.17 -7.03
CA ARG A 63 -16.82 -3.37 -5.99
C ARG A 63 -18.09 -2.56 -6.20
N ASP A 64 -17.95 -1.31 -6.63
CA ASP A 64 -19.08 -0.41 -6.89
C ASP A 64 -19.86 -0.88 -8.13
N GLU A 65 -19.17 -1.20 -9.24
CA GLU A 65 -19.81 -1.74 -10.45
C GLU A 65 -20.60 -3.03 -10.14
N LEU A 66 -20.00 -3.95 -9.36
CA LEU A 66 -20.68 -5.19 -8.99
C LEU A 66 -21.87 -4.95 -8.05
N ALA A 67 -21.82 -3.90 -7.22
CA ALA A 67 -22.94 -3.53 -6.36
C ALA A 67 -24.10 -2.96 -7.18
N ASP A 68 -23.81 -2.11 -8.16
CA ASP A 68 -24.80 -1.55 -9.09
C ASP A 68 -25.48 -2.67 -9.91
N ASP A 69 -24.69 -3.60 -10.45
CA ASP A 69 -25.21 -4.77 -11.18
C ASP A 69 -26.11 -5.62 -10.29
N TYR A 70 -25.70 -5.86 -9.05
CA TYR A 70 -26.50 -6.62 -8.09
C TYR A 70 -27.82 -5.92 -7.78
N GLU A 71 -27.81 -4.60 -7.60
CA GLU A 71 -29.03 -3.82 -7.35
C GLU A 71 -29.96 -3.85 -8.56
N MET A 72 -29.43 -3.72 -9.77
CA MET A 72 -30.20 -3.85 -11.01
C MET A 72 -30.83 -5.25 -11.13
N LEU A 73 -30.06 -6.31 -10.92
CA LEU A 73 -30.55 -7.68 -10.99
C LEU A 73 -31.60 -7.96 -9.91
N LYS A 74 -31.40 -7.44 -8.70
CA LYS A 74 -32.35 -7.56 -7.60
C LYS A 74 -33.67 -6.88 -7.95
N ASN A 75 -33.62 -5.68 -8.53
CA ASN A 75 -34.80 -4.95 -8.98
C ASN A 75 -35.55 -5.72 -10.08
N LEU A 76 -34.82 -6.24 -11.07
CA LEU A 76 -35.39 -7.11 -12.11
C LEU A 76 -36.04 -8.36 -11.52
N ASN A 77 -35.40 -9.00 -10.54
CA ASN A 77 -35.94 -10.19 -9.88
C ASN A 77 -37.18 -9.87 -9.04
N GLU A 78 -37.22 -8.73 -8.36
CA GLU A 78 -38.40 -8.25 -7.64
C GLU A 78 -39.57 -7.94 -8.59
N MET A 79 -39.27 -7.48 -9.82
CA MET A 79 -40.26 -7.28 -10.88
C MET A 79 -40.63 -8.58 -11.61
N ALA A 80 -39.77 -9.60 -11.59
CA ALA A 80 -39.93 -10.83 -12.37
C ALA A 80 -41.19 -11.63 -12.01
N ASP A 81 -41.66 -11.51 -10.77
CA ASP A 81 -42.88 -12.14 -10.27
C ASP A 81 -44.14 -11.28 -10.49
N SER A 82 -44.00 -10.09 -11.10
CA SER A 82 -45.14 -9.24 -11.46
C SER A 82 -45.64 -9.55 -12.86
N ASP A 83 -46.96 -9.71 -13.01
CA ASP A 83 -47.62 -9.96 -14.31
C ASP A 83 -47.19 -8.94 -15.40
N ILE A 84 -46.87 -7.71 -15.00
CA ILE A 84 -46.41 -6.63 -15.88
C ILE A 84 -45.05 -6.94 -16.54
N TYR A 85 -44.12 -7.56 -15.81
CA TYR A 85 -42.81 -7.91 -16.36
C TYR A 85 -42.89 -9.11 -17.31
N ILE A 86 -43.71 -10.12 -16.95
CA ILE A 86 -43.98 -11.29 -17.78
C ILE A 86 -44.64 -10.85 -19.09
N GLU A 87 -45.61 -9.95 -19.02
CA GLU A 87 -46.27 -9.40 -20.20
C GLU A 87 -45.31 -8.57 -21.08
N HIS A 88 -44.42 -7.77 -20.46
CA HIS A 88 -43.43 -6.99 -21.20
C HIS A 88 -42.45 -7.88 -21.99
N ILE A 89 -41.89 -8.90 -21.35
CA ILE A 89 -40.98 -9.86 -22.00
C ILE A 89 -41.72 -10.68 -23.05
N ALA A 90 -42.93 -11.15 -22.76
CA ALA A 90 -43.75 -11.89 -23.72
C ALA A 90 -44.03 -11.04 -24.98
N ARG A 91 -44.32 -9.74 -24.83
CA ARG A 91 -44.53 -8.83 -25.97
C ARG A 91 -43.26 -8.58 -26.79
N GLN A 92 -42.09 -8.46 -26.14
CA GLN A 92 -40.80 -8.34 -26.84
C GLN A 92 -40.41 -9.62 -27.59
N TYR A 93 -40.69 -10.80 -27.01
CA TYR A 93 -40.40 -12.08 -27.65
C TYR A 93 -41.39 -12.47 -28.75
N LEU A 94 -42.64 -12.00 -28.68
CA LEU A 94 -43.70 -12.30 -29.65
C LEU A 94 -43.83 -11.23 -30.76
N ASP A 95 -42.95 -10.22 -30.80
CA ASP A 95 -42.92 -9.11 -31.77
C ASP A 95 -44.28 -8.40 -31.94
N MET A 96 -45.00 -8.25 -30.82
CA MET A 96 -46.39 -7.76 -30.84
C MET A 96 -46.50 -6.22 -30.69
N VAL A 97 -45.40 -5.47 -30.62
CA VAL A 97 -45.42 -4.00 -30.50
C VAL A 97 -44.24 -3.38 -31.27
N ARG A 98 -44.52 -2.41 -32.14
CA ARG A 98 -43.48 -1.64 -32.85
C ARG A 98 -42.79 -0.66 -31.89
N PRO A 99 -41.48 -0.40 -32.08
CA PRO A 99 -40.76 0.53 -31.21
C PRO A 99 -41.40 1.93 -31.27
N GLY A 100 -41.95 2.39 -30.14
CA GLY A 100 -42.45 3.75 -29.96
C GLY A 100 -43.95 3.92 -29.69
N GLU A 101 -44.75 2.86 -29.63
CA GLU A 101 -46.18 2.96 -29.31
C GLU A 101 -46.48 2.67 -27.83
N PHE A 102 -47.33 3.50 -27.20
CA PHE A 102 -47.91 3.27 -25.88
C PHE A 102 -49.42 3.02 -26.00
N LEU A 103 -49.92 1.95 -25.38
CA LEU A 103 -51.35 1.64 -25.31
C LEU A 103 -51.93 2.12 -23.97
N ILE A 104 -52.98 2.92 -24.05
CA ILE A 104 -53.85 3.25 -22.91
C ILE A 104 -54.93 2.18 -22.86
N ILE A 105 -55.05 1.50 -21.73
CA ILE A 105 -56.10 0.52 -21.47
C ILE A 105 -56.93 1.09 -20.31
N GLU A 106 -58.25 1.24 -20.51
CA GLU A 106 -59.21 1.63 -19.46
C GLU A 106 -59.46 0.51 -18.45
#